data_AF-A0A9Q0FQP3-F1
#
_entry.id   AF-A0A9Q0FQP3-F1
#
_cell.length_a   1.000
_cell.length_b   1.000
_cell.length_c   1.000
_cell.angle_alpha   90.00
_cell.angle_beta   90.00
_cell.angle_gamma   90.00
#
_symmetry.space_group_name_H-M   'P 1'
#
loop_
_entity.id
_entity.type
_entity.pdbx_description
1 polymer ?
#
loop_
_entity_poly.entity_id
_entity_poly.type
_entity_poly.pdbx_seq_one_letter_code
_entity_poly.pdbx_strand_id
1 'polypeptide(L)'
;MDMLKTVKLHLHNNKPKMAKIHTALIFVYVCSAYFFILACARDVPTNSYTLLGHGDATPTGSNFTFVCDPKRYSSLGLDMTKFPFCDKSLPYDVRASDLVKQMTLSEKVLQLGNTNRGVPRLGLPKYEWWSEALHGVSNVGPGTFFDDLVPSSTSFPTVITSAASFNESLWKTIGQAVSTEARAMYNLGRAGLTYWSPNINVVRDPRWGRAIETPGEDPFVVGKYAANYVRGLQDVEGTENFKDLNSRPLKVSSCCKHYAAYDVDNWKGIVRESYDARVAEQDMVETFLRPFEMCIKEGDVADAAKGPVILVLFSAGGLDIGFAKNNKKIGGILWVGYPGEKGGLAIADVIFGKYNPGGRLPLTWHEASYADMLPMTSMPLRPVDSLGYPGRTYKFFNGSTVYPFAYGLSYTQFNYTLKSAVRSTHIKLNKFQHCYGIKYRAESHIPPCPAVRIDDMDCKEKINFEVEVKNVGDRDGSEVVVVYSKPPEGLDASHIKQVVGFQRVFVPAGGSKKVKFVLNVCNSLRVVDYNAYSVLPSGGHTIVIGDDITSFPVHVNFSG
;
A
#
# COMPACT_ATOMS: atom_id res chain seq x y z
N MET A 1 -34.11 34.12 28.99
CA MET A 1 -35.18 34.93 29.57
C MET A 1 -35.38 36.12 28.64
N ASP A 2 -36.43 36.04 27.82
CA ASP A 2 -37.26 37.10 27.21
C ASP A 2 -36.63 38.45 26.81
N MET A 3 -36.97 39.12 25.72
CA MET A 3 -37.89 38.92 24.60
C MET A 3 -37.63 40.12 23.67
N LEU A 4 -37.60 39.87 22.36
CA LEU A 4 -38.25 40.65 21.30
C LEU A 4 -38.64 42.11 21.59
N LYS A 5 -38.24 43.03 20.70
CA LYS A 5 -39.20 43.88 19.98
C LYS A 5 -38.62 44.59 18.74
N THR A 6 -39.31 44.33 17.64
CA THR A 6 -39.23 44.86 16.28
C THR A 6 -39.74 46.30 16.18
N VAL A 7 -39.13 47.15 15.33
CA VAL A 7 -39.76 48.30 14.65
C VAL A 7 -39.05 48.47 13.27
N LYS A 8 -39.65 48.07 12.15
CA LYS A 8 -40.61 48.76 11.25
C LYS A 8 -39.96 49.61 10.14
N LEU A 9 -39.91 48.97 8.96
CA LEU A 9 -40.13 49.47 7.59
C LEU A 9 -40.27 50.99 7.32
N HIS A 10 -39.55 51.44 6.28
CA HIS A 10 -40.12 52.33 5.27
C HIS A 10 -39.84 51.80 3.85
N LEU A 11 -40.93 51.55 3.14
CA LEU A 11 -41.02 51.24 1.72
C LEU A 11 -40.97 52.53 0.92
N HIS A 12 -40.25 52.54 -0.20
CA HIS A 12 -40.70 53.29 -1.35
C HIS A 12 -40.65 52.48 -2.64
N ASN A 13 -41.80 52.47 -3.29
CA ASN A 13 -42.15 51.80 -4.52
C ASN A 13 -41.42 52.45 -5.71
N ASN A 14 -40.94 51.63 -6.64
CA ASN A 14 -41.30 51.77 -8.05
C ASN A 14 -40.93 50.49 -8.83
N LYS A 15 -41.94 49.95 -9.53
CA LYS A 15 -41.88 49.01 -10.66
C LYS A 15 -42.89 49.56 -11.69
N PRO A 16 -42.91 49.14 -12.97
CA PRO A 16 -42.15 48.05 -13.60
C PRO A 16 -41.53 48.41 -14.98
N LYS A 17 -40.66 47.54 -15.50
CA LYS A 17 -40.71 47.11 -16.91
C LYS A 17 -39.97 45.77 -17.06
N MET A 18 -40.69 44.79 -17.58
CA MET A 18 -40.20 43.43 -17.84
C MET A 18 -39.36 43.38 -19.12
N ALA A 19 -38.21 42.71 -19.05
CA ALA A 19 -37.67 41.94 -20.16
C ALA A 19 -36.84 40.77 -19.58
N LYS A 20 -37.09 39.58 -20.10
CA LYS A 20 -36.59 38.28 -19.64
C LYS A 20 -35.12 38.08 -20.07
N ILE A 21 -34.33 37.40 -19.24
CA ILE A 21 -33.68 36.09 -19.48
C ILE A 21 -32.44 35.93 -18.58
N HIS A 22 -32.53 34.87 -17.75
CA HIS A 22 -31.50 34.02 -17.13
C HIS A 22 -30.31 34.66 -16.39
N THR A 23 -30.26 34.42 -15.07
CA THR A 23 -29.32 33.49 -14.39
C THR A 23 -29.34 33.83 -12.90
N ALA A 24 -29.74 32.89 -12.04
CA ALA A 24 -29.46 33.01 -10.60
C ALA A 24 -29.33 31.63 -9.96
N LEU A 25 -28.07 31.28 -9.64
CA LEU A 25 -27.75 30.48 -8.47
C LEU A 25 -28.35 31.15 -7.23
N ILE A 26 -29.07 30.39 -6.39
CA ILE A 26 -29.06 30.61 -4.94
C ILE A 26 -29.05 29.24 -4.24
N PHE A 27 -27.97 29.03 -3.49
CA PHE A 27 -27.82 28.10 -2.39
C PHE A 27 -28.85 28.39 -1.29
N VAL A 28 -29.61 27.38 -0.83
CA VAL A 28 -29.97 27.23 0.58
C VAL A 28 -29.96 25.74 0.94
N TYR A 29 -29.06 25.41 1.88
CA TYR A 29 -29.03 24.17 2.65
C TYR A 29 -30.11 24.22 3.74
N VAL A 30 -30.83 23.12 3.96
CA VAL A 30 -30.79 22.31 5.20
C VAL A 30 -32.02 21.38 5.29
N CYS A 31 -31.67 20.09 5.29
CA CYS A 31 -32.24 18.92 5.97
C CYS A 31 -33.60 18.26 5.59
N SER A 32 -33.42 16.93 5.49
CA SER A 32 -34.32 15.83 5.85
C SER A 32 -35.56 15.58 4.99
N ALA A 33 -35.42 14.68 4.01
CA ALA A 33 -36.07 13.38 4.04
C ALA A 33 -35.62 12.53 2.83
N TYR A 34 -35.42 11.24 3.11
CA TYR A 34 -35.33 10.11 2.18
C TYR A 34 -35.87 10.34 0.77
N PHE A 35 -35.05 10.07 -0.27
CA PHE A 35 -35.43 9.21 -1.41
C PHE A 35 -34.18 8.85 -2.23
N PHE A 36 -33.90 7.54 -2.30
CA PHE A 36 -32.99 6.92 -3.26
C PHE A 36 -33.53 7.08 -4.69
N ILE A 37 -32.74 7.60 -5.63
CA ILE A 37 -32.76 7.18 -7.04
C ILE A 37 -31.32 7.17 -7.57
N LEU A 38 -30.85 5.98 -7.95
CA LEU A 38 -29.66 5.71 -8.75
C LEU A 38 -29.83 6.27 -10.17
N ALA A 39 -28.81 6.95 -10.69
CA ALA A 39 -28.36 6.95 -12.10
C ALA A 39 -27.12 7.87 -12.15
N CYS A 40 -25.91 7.45 -12.51
CA CYS A 40 -25.56 6.68 -13.69
C CYS A 40 -24.38 5.74 -13.37
N ALA A 41 -24.65 4.43 -13.32
CA ALA A 41 -23.64 3.46 -13.70
C ALA A 41 -23.50 3.55 -15.22
N ARG A 42 -22.32 3.89 -15.73
CA ARG A 42 -22.02 3.61 -17.14
C ARG A 42 -21.78 2.11 -17.24
N ASP A 43 -22.67 1.47 -17.97
CA ASP A 43 -22.65 0.06 -18.34
C ASP A 43 -21.25 -0.38 -18.78
N VAL A 44 -20.65 -1.27 -17.99
CA VAL A 44 -19.73 -2.26 -18.55
C VAL A 44 -20.62 -3.19 -19.37
N PRO A 45 -20.28 -3.51 -20.64
CA PRO A 45 -21.15 -4.33 -21.47
C PRO A 45 -21.41 -5.69 -20.80
N THR A 46 -22.61 -5.88 -20.27
CA THR A 46 -23.11 -7.14 -19.71
C THR A 46 -23.67 -8.06 -20.81
N ASN A 47 -23.62 -7.62 -22.07
CA ASN A 47 -24.16 -8.36 -23.21
C ASN A 47 -23.20 -9.45 -23.71
N SER A 48 -23.06 -10.51 -22.91
CA SER A 48 -22.90 -11.91 -23.34
C SER A 48 -22.66 -12.86 -22.15
N TYR A 49 -23.26 -12.58 -20.99
CA TYR A 49 -23.48 -13.61 -19.98
C TYR A 49 -24.97 -13.91 -19.97
N THR A 50 -25.38 -14.83 -20.85
CA THR A 50 -26.63 -15.56 -20.68
C THR A 50 -26.70 -16.00 -19.21
N LEU A 51 -27.79 -15.65 -18.54
CA LEU A 51 -28.17 -16.18 -17.22
C LEU A 51 -28.25 -17.70 -17.31
N LEU A 52 -27.11 -18.37 -17.19
CA LEU A 52 -27.05 -19.79 -16.84
C LEU A 52 -27.39 -19.88 -15.35
N GLY A 53 -28.51 -20.56 -15.09
CA GLY A 53 -29.17 -20.59 -13.78
C GLY A 53 -28.35 -21.27 -12.68
N HIS A 54 -28.60 -20.83 -11.45
CA HIS A 54 -28.60 -21.61 -10.21
C HIS A 54 -27.61 -22.80 -10.13
N GLY A 55 -26.31 -22.52 -10.25
CA GLY A 55 -25.31 -23.55 -10.01
C GLY A 55 -23.90 -23.01 -9.89
N ASP A 56 -23.56 -22.29 -8.81
CA ASP A 56 -22.17 -21.93 -8.51
C ASP A 56 -21.88 -21.84 -6.99
N ALA A 57 -20.75 -22.43 -6.57
CA ALA A 57 -20.33 -22.85 -5.23
C ALA A 57 -19.98 -21.76 -4.17
N THR A 58 -20.90 -20.83 -3.95
CA THR A 58 -21.10 -20.15 -2.65
C THR A 58 -22.37 -20.71 -2.02
N PRO A 59 -22.51 -20.79 -0.69
CA PRO A 59 -23.38 -21.79 -0.11
C PRO A 59 -24.82 -21.47 -0.53
N THR A 60 -25.27 -22.33 -1.44
CA THR A 60 -26.58 -22.48 -2.05
C THR A 60 -26.67 -23.98 -2.34
N GLY A 61 -27.88 -24.55 -2.38
CA GLY A 61 -28.07 -26.00 -2.57
C GLY A 61 -27.60 -26.52 -3.94
N SER A 62 -26.31 -26.47 -4.22
CA SER A 62 -25.67 -26.87 -5.47
C SER A 62 -25.05 -28.25 -5.34
N ASN A 63 -25.04 -29.01 -6.44
CA ASN A 63 -24.54 -30.39 -6.50
C ASN A 63 -23.03 -30.50 -6.74
N PHE A 64 -22.28 -29.40 -6.76
CA PHE A 64 -20.85 -29.39 -7.10
C PHE A 64 -20.04 -28.78 -5.97
N THR A 65 -19.07 -29.54 -5.46
CA THR A 65 -18.39 -29.19 -4.21
C THR A 65 -16.93 -28.83 -4.42
N PHE A 66 -16.33 -28.93 -5.61
CA PHE A 66 -14.94 -28.48 -5.80
C PHE A 66 -14.67 -28.07 -7.25
N VAL A 67 -13.61 -27.26 -7.44
CA VAL A 67 -13.30 -26.59 -8.72
C VAL A 67 -13.24 -27.60 -9.87
N CYS A 68 -12.45 -28.67 -9.73
CA CYS A 68 -12.21 -29.66 -10.79
C CYS A 68 -13.15 -30.88 -10.70
N ASP A 69 -14.46 -30.64 -10.66
CA ASP A 69 -15.49 -31.68 -10.69
C ASP A 69 -15.84 -32.06 -12.14
N PRO A 70 -15.64 -33.32 -12.58
CA PRO A 70 -15.96 -33.75 -13.94
C PRO A 70 -17.40 -33.52 -14.37
N LYS A 71 -18.38 -33.66 -13.44
CA LYS A 71 -19.79 -33.43 -13.73
C LYS A 71 -20.06 -31.96 -14.01
N ARG A 72 -19.40 -31.06 -13.27
CA ARG A 72 -19.48 -29.62 -13.51
C ARG A 72 -18.90 -29.25 -14.86
N TYR A 73 -17.71 -29.74 -15.17
CA TYR A 73 -17.07 -29.49 -16.47
C TYR A 73 -17.93 -29.99 -17.63
N SER A 74 -18.48 -31.20 -17.49
CA SER A 74 -19.45 -31.74 -18.45
C SER A 74 -20.68 -30.83 -18.61
N SER A 75 -21.27 -30.36 -17.50
CA SER A 75 -22.44 -29.45 -17.53
C SER A 75 -22.15 -28.09 -18.16
N LEU A 76 -20.90 -27.63 -18.10
CA LEU A 76 -20.44 -26.38 -18.72
C LEU A 76 -19.93 -26.57 -20.15
N GLY A 77 -19.92 -27.81 -20.68
CA GLY A 77 -19.33 -28.12 -21.99
C GLY A 77 -17.82 -27.90 -22.05
N LEU A 78 -17.13 -28.00 -20.91
CA LEU A 78 -15.69 -27.82 -20.78
C LEU A 78 -14.97 -29.16 -20.69
N ASP A 79 -13.78 -29.24 -21.29
CA ASP A 79 -12.88 -30.38 -21.16
C ASP A 79 -11.89 -30.12 -20.03
N MET A 80 -12.08 -30.82 -18.90
CA MET A 80 -11.24 -30.67 -17.70
C MET A 80 -9.76 -30.99 -17.95
N THR A 81 -9.45 -31.86 -18.92
CA THR A 81 -8.07 -32.29 -19.21
C THR A 81 -7.23 -31.18 -19.84
N LYS A 82 -7.87 -30.13 -20.36
CA LYS A 82 -7.20 -28.95 -20.92
C LYS A 82 -6.69 -27.97 -19.87
N PHE A 83 -6.99 -28.20 -18.60
CA PHE A 83 -6.67 -27.28 -17.50
C PHE A 83 -5.63 -27.90 -16.56
N PRO A 84 -4.34 -27.50 -16.67
CA PRO A 84 -3.26 -28.03 -15.83
C PRO A 84 -3.53 -27.86 -14.33
N PHE A 85 -4.23 -26.80 -13.90
CA PHE A 85 -4.62 -26.64 -12.51
C PHE A 85 -5.51 -27.78 -11.95
N CYS A 86 -6.13 -28.59 -12.82
CA CYS A 86 -6.87 -29.80 -12.44
C CYS A 86 -6.05 -31.08 -12.40
N ASP A 87 -4.80 -31.07 -12.86
CA ASP A 87 -3.87 -32.20 -12.72
C ASP A 87 -3.36 -32.28 -11.27
N LYS A 88 -3.75 -33.36 -10.57
CA LYS A 88 -3.39 -33.58 -9.16
C LYS A 88 -1.94 -34.01 -8.97
N SER A 89 -1.23 -34.41 -10.03
CA SER A 89 0.19 -34.77 -9.95
C SER A 89 1.10 -33.54 -9.85
N LEU A 90 0.59 -32.36 -10.21
CA LEU A 90 1.32 -31.11 -10.14
C LEU A 90 1.29 -30.51 -8.72
N PRO A 91 2.39 -29.85 -8.30
CA PRO A 91 2.43 -29.08 -7.05
C PRO A 91 1.33 -28.02 -6.96
N TYR A 92 0.85 -27.71 -5.74
CA TYR A 92 -0.25 -26.76 -5.56
C TYR A 92 0.06 -25.34 -6.06
N ASP A 93 1.30 -24.87 -5.91
CA ASP A 93 1.76 -23.58 -6.39
C ASP A 93 1.75 -23.50 -7.92
N VAL A 94 2.16 -24.57 -8.60
CA VAL A 94 2.08 -24.70 -10.06
C VAL A 94 0.62 -24.63 -10.51
N ARG A 95 -0.27 -25.37 -9.85
CA ARG A 95 -1.71 -25.40 -10.16
C ARG A 95 -2.38 -24.05 -9.91
N ALA A 96 -2.10 -23.41 -8.77
CA ALA A 96 -2.64 -22.08 -8.46
C ALA A 96 -2.12 -21.01 -9.44
N SER A 97 -0.83 -21.08 -9.78
CA SER A 97 -0.21 -20.18 -10.77
C SER A 97 -0.86 -20.33 -12.14
N ASP A 98 -1.08 -21.57 -12.60
CA ASP A 98 -1.76 -21.85 -13.86
C ASP A 98 -3.19 -21.29 -13.89
N LEU A 99 -3.99 -21.58 -12.85
CA LEU A 99 -5.35 -21.03 -12.73
C LEU A 99 -5.38 -19.51 -12.84
N VAL A 100 -4.50 -18.81 -12.11
CA VAL A 100 -4.42 -17.35 -12.17
C VAL A 100 -3.94 -16.86 -13.54
N LYS A 101 -2.96 -17.53 -14.16
CA LYS A 101 -2.46 -17.17 -15.51
C LYS A 101 -3.54 -17.25 -16.57
N GLN A 102 -4.46 -18.20 -16.45
CA GLN A 102 -5.56 -18.38 -17.40
C GLN A 102 -6.66 -17.32 -17.28
N MET A 103 -6.72 -16.56 -16.18
CA MET A 103 -7.69 -15.47 -16.00
C MET A 103 -7.31 -14.22 -16.77
N THR A 104 -8.31 -13.55 -17.34
CA THR A 104 -8.18 -12.15 -17.75
C THR A 104 -7.99 -11.27 -16.53
N LEU A 105 -7.54 -10.04 -16.74
CA LEU A 105 -7.37 -9.13 -15.62
C LEU A 105 -8.68 -8.82 -14.89
N SER A 106 -9.76 -8.58 -15.63
CA SER A 106 -11.07 -8.30 -15.04
C SER A 106 -11.53 -9.46 -14.16
N GLU A 107 -11.31 -10.70 -14.59
CA GLU A 107 -11.62 -11.88 -13.78
C GLU A 107 -10.75 -11.97 -12.53
N LYS A 108 -9.46 -11.65 -12.60
CA LYS A 108 -8.57 -11.60 -11.42
C LYS A 108 -9.02 -10.57 -10.39
N VAL A 109 -9.43 -9.38 -10.84
CA VAL A 109 -9.95 -8.31 -9.96
C VAL A 109 -11.17 -8.82 -9.17
N LEU A 110 -12.06 -9.58 -9.83
CA LEU A 110 -13.24 -10.15 -9.22
C LEU A 110 -12.95 -11.28 -8.21
N GLN A 111 -11.67 -11.66 -8.03
CA GLN A 111 -11.24 -12.65 -7.05
C GLN A 111 -10.58 -12.05 -5.79
N LEU A 112 -10.48 -10.72 -5.68
CA LEU A 112 -9.74 -10.05 -4.59
C LEU A 112 -10.59 -9.74 -3.34
N GLY A 113 -11.92 -9.86 -3.41
CA GLY A 113 -12.82 -9.65 -2.28
C GLY A 113 -13.07 -10.93 -1.49
N ASN A 114 -13.87 -10.86 -0.42
CA ASN A 114 -14.35 -12.08 0.24
C ASN A 114 -15.38 -12.83 -0.63
N THR A 115 -16.25 -12.08 -1.31
CA THR A 115 -17.24 -12.64 -2.26
C THR A 115 -16.66 -12.73 -3.66
N ASN A 116 -16.01 -13.85 -3.98
CA ASN A 116 -15.44 -14.10 -5.29
C ASN A 116 -16.50 -14.50 -6.30
N ARG A 117 -16.45 -13.87 -7.48
CA ARG A 117 -17.45 -14.07 -8.54
C ARG A 117 -17.18 -15.29 -9.42
N GLY A 118 -16.08 -16.01 -9.20
CA GLY A 118 -15.69 -17.17 -10.01
C GLY A 118 -15.29 -16.78 -11.43
N VAL A 119 -15.03 -17.80 -12.27
CA VAL A 119 -14.70 -17.67 -13.69
C VAL A 119 -15.31 -18.87 -14.45
N PRO A 120 -16.57 -18.78 -14.92
CA PRO A 120 -17.29 -19.92 -15.51
C PRO A 120 -16.58 -20.58 -16.69
N ARG A 121 -15.91 -19.79 -17.56
CA ARG A 121 -15.16 -20.33 -18.71
C ARG A 121 -13.94 -21.20 -18.34
N LEU A 122 -13.49 -21.10 -17.09
CA LEU A 122 -12.42 -21.92 -16.51
C LEU A 122 -13.00 -22.99 -15.57
N GLY A 123 -14.32 -23.18 -15.54
CA GLY A 123 -14.98 -24.05 -14.56
C GLY A 123 -14.89 -23.56 -13.11
N LEU A 124 -14.27 -22.41 -12.83
CA LEU A 124 -14.09 -21.88 -11.48
C LEU A 124 -15.42 -21.34 -10.94
N PRO A 125 -16.00 -21.94 -9.87
CA PRO A 125 -17.22 -21.43 -9.28
C PRO A 125 -16.99 -20.12 -8.50
N LYS A 126 -18.08 -19.45 -8.14
CA LYS A 126 -18.07 -18.46 -7.07
C LYS A 126 -17.54 -19.09 -5.79
N TYR A 127 -16.91 -18.29 -4.93
CA TYR A 127 -16.41 -18.76 -3.64
C TYR A 127 -16.53 -17.64 -2.61
N GLU A 128 -16.84 -18.00 -1.37
CA GLU A 128 -16.96 -17.04 -0.28
C GLU A 128 -15.88 -17.34 0.75
N TRP A 129 -14.95 -16.40 0.90
CA TRP A 129 -13.82 -16.54 1.82
C TRP A 129 -14.23 -16.32 3.28
N TRP A 130 -15.31 -15.59 3.52
CA TRP A 130 -15.79 -15.26 4.86
C TRP A 130 -16.75 -16.31 5.41
N SER A 131 -16.18 -17.31 6.09
CA SER A 131 -16.92 -18.21 6.99
C SER A 131 -16.40 -18.04 8.42
N GLU A 132 -17.22 -18.33 9.43
CA GLU A 132 -16.85 -18.22 10.85
C GLU A 132 -16.93 -19.59 11.54
N ALA A 133 -15.94 -19.88 12.40
CA ALA A 133 -15.85 -21.15 13.12
C ALA A 133 -15.22 -20.97 14.52
N LEU A 134 -15.58 -19.91 15.24
CA LEU A 134 -14.89 -19.50 16.46
C LEU A 134 -14.97 -20.56 17.57
N HIS A 135 -16.14 -21.16 17.75
CA HIS A 135 -16.42 -22.22 18.74
C HIS A 135 -17.45 -23.21 18.19
N GLY A 136 -17.40 -23.45 16.88
CA GLY A 136 -18.47 -24.11 16.11
C GLY A 136 -18.66 -23.41 14.77
N VAL A 137 -19.03 -24.15 13.73
CA VAL A 137 -19.33 -23.56 12.41
C VAL A 137 -20.53 -22.63 12.55
N SER A 138 -20.43 -21.40 12.03
CA SER A 138 -21.46 -20.37 12.18
C SER A 138 -21.89 -19.80 10.83
N ASN A 139 -23.13 -19.31 10.76
CA ASN A 139 -23.67 -18.50 9.66
C ASN A 139 -23.49 -16.99 9.89
N VAL A 140 -22.62 -16.60 10.82
CA VAL A 140 -22.08 -15.23 10.88
C VAL A 140 -21.18 -15.06 9.65
N GLY A 141 -21.58 -14.16 8.76
CA GLY A 141 -20.95 -13.99 7.45
C GLY A 141 -21.63 -14.85 6.35
N PRO A 142 -21.36 -14.55 5.07
CA PRO A 142 -22.06 -15.17 3.94
C PRO A 142 -21.56 -16.57 3.54
N GLY A 143 -20.46 -17.07 4.13
CA GLY A 143 -19.78 -18.30 3.71
C GLY A 143 -20.37 -19.61 4.22
N THR A 144 -21.38 -19.54 5.10
CA THR A 144 -22.10 -20.71 5.63
C THR A 144 -23.59 -20.42 5.76
N PHE A 145 -24.46 -21.39 5.47
CA PHE A 145 -25.88 -21.36 5.87
C PHE A 145 -26.35 -22.71 6.43
N PHE A 146 -27.45 -22.66 7.17
CA PHE A 146 -28.16 -23.82 7.73
C PHE A 146 -29.54 -23.93 7.08
N ASP A 147 -30.04 -25.14 6.89
CA ASP A 147 -31.33 -25.46 6.27
C ASP A 147 -31.91 -26.76 6.85
N ASP A 148 -33.02 -27.28 6.29
CA ASP A 148 -33.64 -28.52 6.79
C ASP A 148 -32.71 -29.74 6.72
N LEU A 149 -31.74 -29.74 5.81
CA LEU A 149 -30.77 -30.84 5.65
C LEU A 149 -29.63 -30.73 6.68
N VAL A 150 -29.14 -29.51 6.92
CA VAL A 150 -28.16 -29.23 7.98
C VAL A 150 -28.75 -28.15 8.89
N PRO A 151 -29.57 -28.53 9.88
CA PRO A 151 -30.29 -27.56 10.71
C PRO A 151 -29.38 -26.88 11.74
N SER A 152 -28.24 -27.50 12.09
CA SER A 152 -27.31 -26.98 13.09
C SER A 152 -25.91 -27.61 12.96
N SER A 153 -24.97 -26.99 13.67
CA SER A 153 -23.61 -27.47 13.98
C SER A 153 -23.43 -27.53 15.50
N THR A 154 -22.35 -28.15 15.98
CA THR A 154 -22.06 -28.16 17.41
C THR A 154 -21.61 -26.77 17.88
N SER A 155 -22.31 -26.23 18.88
CA SER A 155 -21.90 -25.02 19.59
C SER A 155 -21.12 -25.39 20.85
N PHE A 156 -19.79 -25.32 20.78
CA PHE A 156 -18.90 -25.53 21.92
C PHE A 156 -18.97 -24.34 22.90
N PRO A 157 -18.39 -24.44 24.12
CA PRO A 157 -18.21 -23.28 24.98
C PRO A 157 -17.45 -22.16 24.28
N THR A 158 -17.70 -20.91 24.67
CA THR A 158 -16.93 -19.76 24.16
C THR A 158 -15.44 -19.97 24.37
N VAL A 159 -14.63 -19.27 23.57
CA VAL A 159 -13.17 -19.46 23.57
C VAL A 159 -12.58 -19.26 24.96
N ILE A 160 -13.01 -18.22 25.69
CA ILE A 160 -12.51 -17.95 27.04
C ILE A 160 -12.82 -19.09 28.03
N THR A 161 -14.01 -19.72 27.91
CA THR A 161 -14.40 -20.86 28.75
C THR A 161 -13.63 -22.11 28.36
N SER A 162 -13.39 -22.33 27.06
CA SER A 162 -12.56 -23.45 26.59
C SER A 162 -11.11 -23.28 27.04
N ALA A 163 -10.55 -22.07 26.98
CA ALA A 163 -9.20 -21.74 27.44
C ALA A 163 -9.03 -21.94 28.95
N ALA A 164 -10.08 -21.70 29.75
CA ALA A 164 -10.05 -21.94 31.19
C ALA A 164 -9.82 -23.41 31.59
N SER A 165 -9.90 -24.36 30.65
CA SER A 165 -9.51 -25.76 30.90
C SER A 165 -8.00 -25.97 30.98
N PHE A 166 -7.18 -25.04 30.46
CA PHE A 166 -5.73 -25.18 30.30
C PHE A 166 -5.32 -26.53 29.69
N ASN A 167 -6.13 -27.04 28.75
CA ASN A 167 -5.97 -28.34 28.16
C ASN A 167 -5.77 -28.24 26.63
N GLU A 168 -4.50 -28.23 26.21
CA GLU A 168 -4.10 -28.15 24.80
C GLU A 168 -4.74 -29.23 23.92
N SER A 169 -4.82 -30.46 24.44
CA SER A 169 -5.42 -31.58 23.71
C SER A 169 -6.92 -31.38 23.47
N LEU A 170 -7.62 -30.77 24.44
CA LEU A 170 -9.03 -30.42 24.29
C LEU A 170 -9.21 -29.33 23.24
N TRP A 171 -8.39 -28.27 23.25
CA TRP A 171 -8.47 -27.20 22.25
C TRP A 171 -8.27 -27.72 20.83
N LYS A 172 -7.31 -28.64 20.64
CA LYS A 172 -7.11 -29.32 19.36
C LYS A 172 -8.31 -30.18 18.98
N THR A 173 -8.85 -30.95 19.92
CA THR A 173 -10.01 -31.83 19.69
C THR A 173 -11.24 -31.04 19.26
N ILE A 174 -11.50 -29.89 19.89
CA ILE A 174 -12.58 -28.98 19.48
C ILE A 174 -12.36 -28.53 18.02
N GLY A 175 -11.16 -28.06 17.68
CA GLY A 175 -10.83 -27.69 16.30
C GLY A 175 -11.04 -28.84 15.30
N GLN A 176 -10.70 -30.08 15.67
CA GLN A 176 -10.92 -31.27 14.83
C GLN A 176 -12.40 -31.58 14.61
N ALA A 177 -13.24 -31.44 15.64
CA ALA A 177 -14.68 -31.61 15.53
C ALA A 177 -15.27 -30.53 14.60
N VAL A 178 -14.93 -29.27 14.83
CA VAL A 178 -15.40 -28.13 14.03
C VAL A 178 -14.99 -28.28 12.56
N SER A 179 -13.74 -28.66 12.27
CA SER A 179 -13.31 -28.88 10.88
C SER A 179 -13.97 -30.09 10.22
N THR A 180 -14.35 -31.11 10.99
CA THR A 180 -15.11 -32.25 10.46
C THR A 180 -16.50 -31.83 10.02
N GLU A 181 -17.20 -31.08 10.87
CA GLU A 181 -18.52 -30.52 10.55
C GLU A 181 -18.46 -29.56 9.36
N ALA A 182 -17.47 -28.65 9.35
CA ALA A 182 -17.19 -27.75 8.23
C ALA A 182 -17.04 -28.51 6.91
N ARG A 183 -16.27 -29.60 6.90
CA ARG A 183 -16.08 -30.44 5.70
C ARG A 183 -17.33 -31.18 5.29
N ALA A 184 -18.11 -31.69 6.24
CA ALA A 184 -19.40 -32.30 5.94
C ALA A 184 -20.35 -31.29 5.29
N MET A 185 -20.46 -30.09 5.86
CA MET A 185 -21.26 -28.99 5.31
C MET A 185 -20.79 -28.56 3.93
N TYR A 186 -19.48 -28.42 3.72
CA TYR A 186 -18.88 -28.10 2.41
C TYR A 186 -19.23 -29.16 1.36
N ASN A 187 -19.15 -30.45 1.71
CA ASN A 187 -19.52 -31.55 0.82
C ASN A 187 -21.03 -31.57 0.50
N LEU A 188 -21.85 -30.88 1.29
CA LEU A 188 -23.26 -30.65 1.01
C LEU A 188 -23.51 -29.29 0.34
N GLY A 189 -22.49 -28.46 0.09
CA GLY A 189 -22.64 -27.12 -0.48
C GLY A 189 -23.21 -26.07 0.47
N ARG A 190 -23.10 -26.28 1.79
CA ARG A 190 -23.60 -25.39 2.86
C ARG A 190 -22.54 -24.50 3.50
N ALA A 191 -21.26 -24.73 3.22
CA ALA A 191 -20.15 -23.98 3.78
C ALA A 191 -19.01 -23.81 2.77
N GLY A 192 -18.09 -22.87 3.03
CA GLY A 192 -16.77 -22.76 2.40
C GLY A 192 -15.71 -23.65 3.08
N LEU A 193 -14.42 -23.44 2.72
CA LEU A 193 -13.27 -24.12 3.33
C LEU A 193 -12.33 -23.18 4.09
N THR A 194 -12.71 -21.92 4.27
CA THR A 194 -11.88 -20.87 4.86
C THR A 194 -12.62 -20.20 6.00
N TYR A 195 -12.00 -20.19 7.17
CA TYR A 195 -12.63 -19.74 8.40
C TYR A 195 -11.82 -18.65 9.07
N TRP A 196 -12.48 -17.53 9.39
CA TRP A 196 -11.90 -16.40 10.11
C TRP A 196 -11.82 -16.71 11.60
N SER A 197 -11.08 -17.74 11.97
CA SER A 197 -10.95 -18.21 13.35
C SER A 197 -9.58 -18.87 13.52
N PRO A 198 -8.95 -18.81 14.71
CA PRO A 198 -9.46 -18.24 15.97
C PRO A 198 -9.20 -16.74 16.15
N ASN A 199 -9.92 -16.12 17.11
CA ASN A 199 -9.56 -14.80 17.65
C ASN A 199 -8.48 -14.98 18.74
N ILE A 200 -7.31 -14.38 18.52
CA ILE A 200 -6.09 -14.56 19.33
C ILE A 200 -5.52 -13.23 19.80
N ASN A 201 -6.36 -12.19 19.86
CA ASN A 201 -5.99 -10.96 20.55
C ASN A 201 -5.88 -11.23 22.05
N VAL A 202 -4.96 -10.53 22.70
CA VAL A 202 -4.78 -10.56 24.17
C VAL A 202 -5.78 -9.63 24.82
N VAL A 203 -6.47 -10.09 25.87
CA VAL A 203 -7.35 -9.23 26.68
C VAL A 203 -6.52 -8.31 27.56
N ARG A 204 -6.17 -7.13 27.05
CA ARG A 204 -5.50 -6.10 27.86
C ARG A 204 -6.46 -5.43 28.85
N ASP A 205 -7.70 -5.18 28.42
CA ASP A 205 -8.71 -4.47 29.21
C ASP A 205 -9.95 -5.36 29.42
N PRO A 206 -10.37 -5.63 30.67
CA PRO A 206 -11.46 -6.56 30.95
C PRO A 206 -12.83 -6.07 30.48
N ARG A 207 -12.95 -4.79 30.08
CA ARG A 207 -14.20 -4.21 29.57
C ARG A 207 -14.38 -4.44 28.07
N TRP A 208 -13.40 -5.04 27.40
CA TRP A 208 -13.50 -5.30 25.98
C TRP A 208 -14.66 -6.26 25.66
N GLY A 209 -15.63 -5.80 24.88
CA GLY A 209 -16.86 -6.53 24.59
C GLY A 209 -16.66 -7.87 23.85
N ARG A 210 -15.50 -8.08 23.22
CA ARG A 210 -15.14 -9.34 22.54
C ARG A 210 -14.13 -10.18 23.29
N ALA A 211 -13.81 -9.85 24.55
CA ALA A 211 -12.93 -10.66 25.39
C ALA A 211 -13.38 -12.14 25.47
N ILE A 212 -14.70 -12.37 25.43
CA ILE A 212 -15.31 -13.71 25.40
C ILE A 212 -14.88 -14.58 24.21
N GLU A 213 -14.43 -13.96 23.12
CA GLU A 213 -13.97 -14.63 21.90
C GLU A 213 -12.50 -15.05 21.97
N THR A 214 -11.79 -14.70 23.04
CA THR A 214 -10.34 -14.88 23.13
C THR A 214 -9.94 -15.88 24.20
N PRO A 215 -8.70 -16.41 24.17
CA PRO A 215 -8.18 -17.28 25.22
C PRO A 215 -7.72 -16.55 26.50
N GLY A 216 -7.93 -15.23 26.61
CA GLY A 216 -7.63 -14.44 27.81
C GLY A 216 -6.49 -13.43 27.65
N GLU A 217 -5.86 -13.08 28.76
CA GLU A 217 -4.91 -11.97 28.87
C GLU A 217 -3.42 -12.38 28.80
N ASP A 218 -3.11 -13.68 28.85
CA ASP A 218 -1.73 -14.16 28.81
C ASP A 218 -1.28 -14.51 27.38
N PRO A 219 -0.24 -13.86 26.83
CA PRO A 219 0.22 -14.08 25.46
C PRO A 219 0.65 -15.53 25.16
N PHE A 220 1.18 -16.25 26.14
CA PHE A 220 1.63 -17.63 25.95
C PHE A 220 0.44 -18.59 25.87
N VAL A 221 -0.52 -18.47 26.77
CA VAL A 221 -1.78 -19.24 26.75
C VAL A 221 -2.54 -18.98 25.46
N VAL A 222 -2.67 -17.71 25.05
CA VAL A 222 -3.32 -17.34 23.79
C VAL A 222 -2.59 -17.97 22.60
N GLY A 223 -1.26 -17.93 22.58
CA GLY A 223 -0.46 -18.57 21.53
C GLY A 223 -0.60 -20.10 21.51
N LYS A 224 -0.65 -20.78 22.66
CA LYS A 224 -0.87 -22.23 22.74
C LYS A 224 -2.28 -22.65 22.33
N TYR A 225 -3.29 -21.87 22.71
CA TYR A 225 -4.63 -22.06 22.19
C TYR A 225 -4.66 -21.93 20.67
N ALA A 226 -4.06 -20.86 20.13
CA ALA A 226 -3.99 -20.61 18.70
C ALA A 226 -3.38 -21.80 17.95
N ALA A 227 -2.18 -22.24 18.34
CA ALA A 227 -1.49 -23.34 17.69
C ALA A 227 -2.33 -24.63 17.68
N ASN A 228 -2.91 -25.01 18.82
CA ASN A 228 -3.70 -26.24 18.92
C ASN A 228 -5.02 -26.16 18.15
N TYR A 229 -5.76 -25.06 18.27
CA TYR A 229 -7.03 -24.88 17.58
C TYR A 229 -6.84 -24.82 16.06
N VAL A 230 -5.84 -24.07 15.59
CA VAL A 230 -5.46 -24.00 14.17
C VAL A 230 -5.11 -25.40 13.66
N ARG A 231 -4.24 -26.14 14.35
CA ARG A 231 -3.88 -27.50 13.93
C ARG A 231 -5.09 -28.43 13.90
N GLY A 232 -6.01 -28.28 14.86
CA GLY A 232 -7.27 -29.02 14.84
C GLY A 232 -8.14 -28.68 13.61
N LEU A 233 -8.12 -27.43 13.15
CA LEU A 233 -8.81 -27.03 11.93
C LEU A 233 -8.12 -27.52 10.66
N GLN A 234 -6.79 -27.38 10.58
CA GLN A 234 -6.04 -27.53 9.34
C GLN A 234 -5.55 -28.95 9.08
N ASP A 235 -5.17 -29.71 10.12
CA ASP A 235 -4.56 -31.03 9.98
C ASP A 235 -5.57 -32.04 9.41
N VAL A 236 -5.14 -32.78 8.39
CA VAL A 236 -5.81 -34.02 7.97
C VAL A 236 -5.18 -35.16 8.77
N GLU A 237 -6.02 -36.01 9.36
CA GLU A 237 -5.57 -37.15 10.16
C GLU A 237 -4.58 -38.03 9.37
N GLY A 238 -3.46 -38.37 10.00
CA GLY A 238 -2.36 -39.14 9.38
C GLY A 238 -1.41 -38.31 8.52
N THR A 239 -1.60 -36.99 8.42
CA THR A 239 -0.73 -36.06 7.65
C THR A 239 -0.12 -34.95 8.51
N GLU A 240 -0.08 -35.15 9.82
CA GLU A 240 0.35 -34.14 10.81
C GLU A 240 1.85 -33.81 10.71
N ASN A 241 2.66 -34.74 10.17
CA ASN A 241 4.12 -34.65 10.16
C ASN A 241 4.68 -34.52 8.72
N PHE A 242 4.18 -33.56 7.94
CA PHE A 242 4.72 -33.25 6.61
C PHE A 242 6.03 -32.43 6.73
N LYS A 243 7.08 -32.87 6.04
CA LYS A 243 8.35 -32.11 5.96
C LYS A 243 8.22 -30.86 5.10
N ASP A 244 7.44 -30.96 4.03
CA ASP A 244 7.13 -29.85 3.16
C ASP A 244 5.66 -29.45 3.37
N LEU A 245 5.46 -28.38 4.12
CA LEU A 245 4.13 -27.85 4.41
C LEU A 245 3.43 -27.36 3.13
N ASN A 246 4.18 -27.11 2.04
CA ASN A 246 3.61 -26.71 0.76
C ASN A 246 2.91 -27.84 0.02
N SER A 247 3.20 -29.11 0.32
CA SER A 247 2.54 -30.28 -0.28
C SER A 247 1.52 -30.95 0.63
N ARG A 248 1.40 -30.46 1.88
CA ARG A 248 0.44 -30.95 2.87
C ARG A 248 -1.00 -30.66 2.45
N PRO A 249 -1.93 -31.64 2.53
CA PRO A 249 -3.34 -31.37 2.34
C PRO A 249 -3.89 -30.56 3.53
N LEU A 250 -4.76 -29.58 3.25
CA LEU A 250 -5.48 -28.84 4.27
C LEU A 250 -6.90 -29.39 4.41
N LYS A 251 -7.33 -29.64 5.64
CA LYS A 251 -8.72 -29.99 5.94
C LYS A 251 -9.59 -28.76 5.70
N VAL A 252 -9.47 -27.73 6.53
CA VAL A 252 -9.96 -26.38 6.26
C VAL A 252 -8.85 -25.36 6.53
N SER A 253 -8.97 -24.13 6.01
CA SER A 253 -8.03 -23.05 6.27
C SER A 253 -8.49 -22.21 7.46
N SER A 254 -7.56 -21.93 8.37
CA SER A 254 -7.75 -21.08 9.54
C SER A 254 -7.14 -19.69 9.30
N CYS A 255 -7.61 -18.68 10.05
CA CYS A 255 -7.10 -17.31 10.00
C CYS A 255 -7.06 -16.73 11.41
N CYS A 256 -5.84 -16.57 11.93
CA CYS A 256 -5.60 -15.90 13.20
C CYS A 256 -5.90 -14.41 13.10
N LYS A 257 -6.83 -13.93 13.94
CA LYS A 257 -7.30 -12.54 13.93
C LYS A 257 -7.25 -11.92 15.32
N HIS A 258 -7.17 -10.59 15.45
CA HIS A 258 -7.08 -9.54 14.42
C HIS A 258 -5.71 -8.87 14.54
N TYR A 259 -4.86 -9.06 13.54
CA TYR A 259 -3.48 -8.58 13.55
C TYR A 259 -3.42 -7.06 13.34
N ALA A 260 -3.00 -6.24 14.30
CA ALA A 260 -2.61 -6.54 15.69
C ALA A 260 -3.07 -5.40 16.62
N ALA A 261 -2.90 -5.58 17.94
CA ALA A 261 -3.26 -4.60 18.98
C ALA A 261 -4.73 -4.12 18.94
N TYR A 262 -5.64 -4.99 18.49
CA TYR A 262 -7.07 -4.76 18.51
C TYR A 262 -7.70 -5.36 19.78
N ASP A 263 -8.12 -4.49 20.70
CA ASP A 263 -8.79 -4.86 21.96
C ASP A 263 -9.86 -3.85 22.42
N VAL A 264 -10.39 -3.04 21.49
CA VAL A 264 -11.46 -2.05 21.74
C VAL A 264 -12.48 -2.12 20.62
N ASP A 265 -13.78 -2.18 20.93
CA ASP A 265 -14.86 -2.13 19.94
C ASP A 265 -15.50 -0.75 19.85
N ASN A 266 -16.13 -0.33 20.95
CA ASN A 266 -16.78 0.97 21.07
C ASN A 266 -16.76 1.38 22.54
N TRP A 267 -15.79 2.23 22.90
CA TRP A 267 -15.65 2.72 24.28
C TRP A 267 -15.70 4.24 24.30
N LYS A 268 -16.75 4.80 24.89
CA LYS A 268 -16.96 6.25 25.05
C LYS A 268 -16.79 7.06 23.76
N GLY A 269 -17.28 6.53 22.63
CA GLY A 269 -17.19 7.17 21.31
C GLY A 269 -15.89 6.90 20.56
N ILE A 270 -14.95 6.15 21.15
CA ILE A 270 -13.80 5.58 20.43
C ILE A 270 -14.27 4.29 19.77
N VAL A 271 -14.36 4.30 18.44
CA VAL A 271 -14.80 3.15 17.63
C VAL A 271 -13.61 2.48 16.96
N ARG A 272 -13.63 1.15 16.90
CA ARG A 272 -12.56 0.33 16.35
C ARG A 272 -12.17 0.66 14.91
N GLU A 273 -13.13 1.10 14.10
CA GLU A 273 -12.92 1.43 12.69
C GLU A 273 -12.00 2.65 12.52
N SER A 274 -11.82 3.46 13.56
CA SER A 274 -10.99 4.67 13.54
C SER A 274 -10.04 4.79 14.73
N TYR A 275 -9.87 3.74 15.53
CA TYR A 275 -9.00 3.78 16.71
C TYR A 275 -7.52 3.65 16.31
N ASP A 276 -6.72 4.63 16.69
CA ASP A 276 -5.27 4.63 16.50
C ASP A 276 -4.57 4.14 17.78
N ALA A 277 -4.29 2.84 17.84
CA ALA A 277 -3.60 2.22 18.96
C ALA A 277 -2.11 2.62 18.97
N ARG A 278 -1.67 3.35 20.01
CA ARG A 278 -0.27 3.72 20.24
C ARG A 278 0.34 2.77 21.27
N VAL A 279 1.14 1.82 20.80
CA VAL A 279 1.75 0.75 21.61
C VAL A 279 3.27 0.88 21.60
N ALA A 280 3.92 0.74 22.76
CA ALA A 280 5.37 0.71 22.83
C ALA A 280 5.91 -0.53 22.11
N GLU A 281 7.07 -0.43 21.44
CA GLU A 281 7.64 -1.56 20.69
C GLU A 281 7.88 -2.79 21.58
N GLN A 282 8.29 -2.56 22.83
CA GLN A 282 8.46 -3.62 23.82
C GLN A 282 7.16 -4.38 24.05
N ASP A 283 6.06 -3.68 24.37
CA ASP A 283 4.74 -4.30 24.58
C ASP A 283 4.22 -4.98 23.31
N MET A 284 4.50 -4.39 22.15
CA MET A 284 4.11 -4.96 20.86
C MET A 284 4.75 -6.33 20.64
N VAL A 285 6.06 -6.45 20.86
CA VAL A 285 6.81 -7.70 20.67
C VAL A 285 6.51 -8.71 21.77
N GLU A 286 6.52 -8.29 23.04
CA GLU A 286 6.35 -9.18 24.19
C GLU A 286 4.91 -9.69 24.32
N THR A 287 3.91 -8.86 24.01
CA THR A 287 2.50 -9.15 24.30
C THR A 287 1.67 -9.35 23.02
N PHE A 288 1.54 -8.31 22.19
CA PHE A 288 0.53 -8.33 21.11
C PHE A 288 0.90 -9.20 19.91
N LEU A 289 2.19 -9.30 19.58
CA LEU A 289 2.68 -10.09 18.44
C LEU A 289 2.97 -11.55 18.81
N ARG A 290 3.24 -11.83 20.08
CA ARG A 290 3.64 -13.16 20.55
C ARG A 290 2.64 -14.27 20.16
N PRO A 291 1.31 -14.10 20.32
CA PRO A 291 0.35 -15.11 19.88
C PRO A 291 0.34 -15.33 18.36
N PHE A 292 0.53 -14.28 17.57
CA PHE A 292 0.58 -14.40 16.11
C PHE A 292 1.85 -15.11 15.65
N GLU A 293 2.99 -14.84 16.29
CA GLU A 293 4.22 -15.58 16.04
C GLU A 293 4.02 -17.09 16.28
N MET A 294 3.41 -17.46 17.42
CA MET A 294 3.11 -18.85 17.76
C MET A 294 2.07 -19.45 16.79
N CYS A 295 1.01 -18.73 16.46
CA CYS A 295 0.02 -19.16 15.47
C CYS A 295 0.67 -19.47 14.11
N ILE A 296 1.62 -18.64 13.68
CA ILE A 296 2.32 -18.82 12.40
C ILE A 296 3.29 -19.99 12.44
N LYS A 297 4.13 -20.07 13.49
CA LYS A 297 5.24 -21.03 13.57
C LYS A 297 4.83 -22.40 14.11
N GLU A 298 3.85 -22.45 15.01
CA GLU A 298 3.40 -23.68 15.67
C GLU A 298 2.02 -24.14 15.17
N GLY A 299 1.19 -23.21 14.67
CA GLY A 299 -0.11 -23.49 14.06
C GLY A 299 -0.07 -23.69 12.54
N ASP A 300 1.02 -23.30 11.87
CA ASP A 300 1.20 -23.36 10.41
C ASP A 300 0.14 -22.55 9.61
N VAL A 301 -0.33 -21.41 10.14
CA VAL A 301 -1.30 -20.54 9.40
C VAL A 301 -0.65 -19.83 8.22
N ALA A 302 0.60 -19.36 8.34
CA ALA A 302 1.24 -18.59 7.26
C ALA A 302 1.67 -19.45 6.07
N ASP A 303 1.77 -20.78 6.24
CA ASP A 303 2.05 -21.71 5.14
C ASP A 303 0.82 -21.96 4.26
N ALA A 304 -0.35 -21.39 4.62
CA ALA A 304 -1.48 -21.25 3.72
C ALA A 304 -1.23 -20.22 2.60
N ALA A 305 -0.39 -19.20 2.83
CA ALA A 305 0.02 -18.22 1.82
C ALA A 305 1.27 -18.73 1.09
N LYS A 306 1.06 -19.65 0.13
CA LYS A 306 2.10 -20.41 -0.58
C LYS A 306 2.99 -19.61 -1.56
N GLY A 307 2.74 -18.31 -1.72
CA GLY A 307 3.41 -17.46 -2.72
C GLY A 307 3.91 -16.14 -2.14
N PRO A 308 4.72 -15.37 -2.90
CA PRO A 308 5.21 -14.08 -2.46
C PRO A 308 4.05 -13.14 -2.11
N VAL A 309 4.11 -12.53 -0.93
CA VAL A 309 3.12 -11.55 -0.49
C VAL A 309 3.37 -10.22 -1.19
N ILE A 310 2.33 -9.64 -1.77
CA ILE A 310 2.37 -8.26 -2.26
C ILE A 310 1.78 -7.36 -1.17
N LEU A 311 2.61 -6.53 -0.56
CA LEU A 311 2.18 -5.55 0.44
C LEU A 311 1.69 -4.29 -0.28
N VAL A 312 0.39 -4.01 -0.20
CA VAL A 312 -0.22 -2.81 -0.78
C VAL A 312 -0.44 -1.77 0.32
N LEU A 313 0.21 -0.61 0.19
CA LEU A 313 0.23 0.45 1.21
C LEU A 313 -0.64 1.63 0.79
N PHE A 314 -1.74 1.83 1.51
CA PHE A 314 -2.59 3.02 1.41
C PHE A 314 -2.16 4.02 2.48
N SER A 315 -1.51 5.11 2.06
CA SER A 315 -1.11 6.19 2.97
C SER A 315 -0.86 7.48 2.19
N ALA A 316 -1.11 8.64 2.82
CA ALA A 316 -0.66 9.92 2.27
C ALA A 316 0.83 10.14 2.55
N GLY A 317 1.24 9.94 3.81
CA GLY A 317 2.62 10.11 4.26
C GLY A 317 3.47 8.85 4.09
N GLY A 318 4.77 9.04 4.31
CA GLY A 318 5.71 7.92 4.40
C GLY A 318 5.46 7.09 5.66
N LEU A 319 5.67 5.78 5.54
CA LEU A 319 5.55 4.83 6.64
C LEU A 319 6.91 4.20 6.88
N ASP A 320 7.29 4.00 8.15
CA ASP A 320 8.41 3.11 8.42
C ASP A 320 7.96 1.66 8.23
N ILE A 321 8.43 1.07 7.13
CA ILE A 321 8.18 -0.32 6.75
C ILE A 321 9.49 -1.13 6.75
N GLY A 322 10.44 -0.78 7.62
CA GLY A 322 11.69 -1.51 7.77
C GLY A 322 11.50 -3.01 7.96
N PHE A 323 10.46 -3.41 8.71
CA PHE A 323 10.08 -4.81 8.91
C PHE A 323 9.75 -5.55 7.60
N ALA A 324 9.20 -4.83 6.60
CA ALA A 324 8.76 -5.39 5.33
C ALA A 324 9.87 -5.36 4.28
N LYS A 325 10.67 -4.29 4.26
CA LYS A 325 11.70 -4.02 3.24
C LYS A 325 12.69 -5.19 3.06
N ASN A 326 13.06 -5.85 4.16
CA ASN A 326 14.06 -6.94 4.15
C ASN A 326 13.44 -8.34 4.32
N ASN A 327 12.10 -8.45 4.32
CA ASN A 327 11.42 -9.71 4.54
C ASN A 327 11.30 -10.51 3.23
N LYS A 328 11.98 -11.66 3.16
CA LYS A 328 11.99 -12.54 1.97
C LYS A 328 10.62 -13.09 1.56
N LYS A 329 9.61 -13.08 2.45
CA LYS A 329 8.23 -13.48 2.11
C LYS A 329 7.46 -12.39 1.36
N ILE A 330 7.94 -11.13 1.39
CA ILE A 330 7.31 -10.02 0.68
C ILE A 330 7.98 -9.90 -0.69
N GLY A 331 7.25 -10.35 -1.73
CA GLY A 331 7.73 -10.32 -3.12
C GLY A 331 7.64 -8.94 -3.77
N GLY A 332 6.84 -8.04 -3.21
CA GLY A 332 6.70 -6.67 -3.72
C GLY A 332 5.98 -5.76 -2.74
N ILE A 333 6.33 -4.48 -2.76
CA ILE A 333 5.70 -3.43 -1.95
C ILE A 333 5.19 -2.37 -2.92
N LEU A 334 3.87 -2.13 -2.89
CA LEU A 334 3.20 -1.17 -3.75
C LEU A 334 2.57 -0.07 -2.91
N TRP A 335 3.16 1.12 -2.93
CA TRP A 335 2.53 2.32 -2.37
C TRP A 335 1.55 2.92 -3.37
N VAL A 336 0.29 3.08 -2.96
CA VAL A 336 -0.83 3.46 -3.84
C VAL A 336 -1.43 4.81 -3.50
N GLY A 337 -0.93 5.48 -2.46
CA GLY A 337 -1.52 6.74 -1.99
C GLY A 337 -3.00 6.55 -1.62
N TYR A 338 -3.82 7.49 -2.10
CA TYR A 338 -5.28 7.35 -2.15
C TYR A 338 -5.73 7.34 -3.62
N PRO A 339 -5.91 6.15 -4.23
CA PRO A 339 -5.93 6.00 -5.69
C PRO A 339 -7.29 6.33 -6.36
N GLY A 340 -8.21 6.98 -5.63
CA GLY A 340 -9.50 7.44 -6.14
C GLY A 340 -10.47 6.32 -6.57
N GLU A 341 -11.56 6.71 -7.24
CA GLU A 341 -12.69 5.82 -7.59
C GLU A 341 -12.31 4.62 -8.50
N LYS A 342 -11.22 4.72 -9.26
CA LYS A 342 -10.69 3.62 -10.10
C LYS A 342 -9.50 2.91 -9.47
N GLY A 343 -9.20 3.19 -8.20
CA GLY A 343 -8.00 2.72 -7.54
C GLY A 343 -7.84 1.21 -7.50
N GLY A 344 -8.92 0.46 -7.23
CA GLY A 344 -8.87 -1.00 -7.25
C GLY A 344 -8.45 -1.58 -8.60
N LEU A 345 -8.95 -1.00 -9.71
CA LEU A 345 -8.57 -1.41 -11.06
C LEU A 345 -7.12 -1.02 -11.38
N ALA A 346 -6.70 0.19 -11.00
CA ALA A 346 -5.32 0.64 -11.22
C ALA A 346 -4.30 -0.24 -10.47
N ILE A 347 -4.61 -0.60 -9.23
CA ILE A 347 -3.81 -1.52 -8.41
C ILE A 347 -3.71 -2.90 -9.09
N ALA A 348 -4.84 -3.44 -9.56
CA ALA A 348 -4.84 -4.72 -10.24
C ALA A 348 -4.06 -4.69 -11.57
N ASP A 349 -4.23 -3.63 -12.38
CA ASP A 349 -3.46 -3.41 -13.61
C ASP A 349 -1.95 -3.47 -13.35
N VAL A 350 -1.48 -2.90 -12.23
CA VAL A 350 -0.09 -2.98 -11.79
C VAL A 350 0.26 -4.40 -11.31
N ILE A 351 -0.41 -4.91 -10.27
CA ILE A 351 -0.07 -6.19 -9.62
C ILE A 351 -0.02 -7.34 -10.63
N PHE A 352 -0.94 -7.37 -11.57
CA PHE A 352 -1.02 -8.44 -12.58
C PHE A 352 -0.26 -8.11 -13.87
N GLY A 353 0.53 -7.04 -13.88
CA GLY A 353 1.51 -6.75 -14.91
C GLY A 353 0.94 -6.25 -16.23
N LYS A 354 -0.32 -5.80 -16.26
CA LYS A 354 -0.91 -5.13 -17.45
C LYS A 354 -0.33 -3.73 -17.64
N TYR A 355 -0.02 -3.05 -16.54
CA TYR A 355 0.67 -1.77 -16.55
C TYR A 355 2.01 -1.89 -15.82
N ASN A 356 3.07 -1.39 -16.45
CA ASN A 356 4.39 -1.29 -15.81
C ASN A 356 4.45 -0.01 -14.96
N PRO A 357 4.61 -0.10 -13.62
CA PRO A 357 4.71 1.08 -12.78
C PRO A 357 5.96 1.91 -13.11
N GLY A 358 5.78 3.23 -13.09
CA GLY A 358 6.85 4.21 -13.32
C GLY A 358 6.65 5.45 -12.45
N GLY A 359 6.08 5.25 -11.27
CA GLY A 359 5.93 6.30 -10.25
C GLY A 359 7.24 6.49 -9.47
N ARG A 360 7.38 7.65 -8.83
CA ARG A 360 8.50 7.98 -7.96
C ARG A 360 7.94 8.65 -6.70
N LEU A 361 8.54 8.37 -5.55
CA LEU A 361 8.11 8.94 -4.28
C LEU A 361 8.26 10.47 -4.28
N PRO A 362 7.21 11.24 -3.97
CA PRO A 362 7.30 12.71 -3.86
C PRO A 362 7.79 13.18 -2.48
N LEU A 363 8.10 12.24 -1.57
CA LEU A 363 8.52 12.51 -0.20
C LEU A 363 9.52 11.45 0.27
N THR A 364 10.44 11.83 1.16
CA THR A 364 11.37 10.90 1.80
C THR A 364 10.63 10.09 2.86
N TRP A 365 10.79 8.76 2.83
CA TRP A 365 10.31 7.88 3.89
C TRP A 365 11.42 7.72 4.91
N HIS A 366 11.23 8.34 6.07
CA HIS A 366 12.19 8.32 7.17
C HIS A 366 12.00 7.05 8.04
N GLU A 367 13.07 6.64 8.73
CA GLU A 367 12.98 5.65 9.82
C GLU A 367 12.22 6.25 11.00
N ALA A 368 11.55 5.42 11.81
CA ALA A 368 10.66 5.84 12.90
C ALA A 368 11.36 6.77 13.89
N SER A 369 12.62 6.47 14.21
CA SER A 369 13.47 7.25 15.12
C SER A 369 13.60 8.73 14.73
N TYR A 370 13.45 9.07 13.44
CA TYR A 370 13.49 10.46 12.96
C TYR A 370 12.35 11.31 13.53
N ALA A 371 11.16 10.74 13.70
CA ALA A 371 9.99 11.46 14.17
C ALA A 371 10.15 11.93 15.62
N ASP A 372 10.98 11.24 16.41
CA ASP A 372 11.22 11.53 17.83
C ASP A 372 12.37 12.53 18.05
N MET A 373 13.19 12.81 17.03
CA MET A 373 14.36 13.69 17.18
C MET A 373 13.99 15.16 17.41
N LEU A 374 12.93 15.65 16.77
CA LEU A 374 12.44 17.02 16.95
C LEU A 374 10.91 17.08 16.84
N PRO A 375 10.25 17.95 17.62
CA PRO A 375 8.82 18.19 17.48
C PRO A 375 8.44 18.59 16.05
N MET A 376 7.26 18.17 15.58
CA MET A 376 6.73 18.55 14.28
C MET A 376 6.60 20.08 14.11
N THR A 377 6.39 20.82 15.20
CA THR A 377 6.33 22.28 15.23
C THR A 377 7.70 22.96 15.03
N SER A 378 8.80 22.20 15.10
CA SER A 378 10.14 22.70 14.88
C SER A 378 10.40 22.92 13.40
N MET A 379 10.62 24.17 13.01
CA MET A 379 10.79 24.61 11.62
C MET A 379 12.22 24.57 11.01
N PRO A 380 13.32 24.29 11.74
CA PRO A 380 14.62 24.10 11.09
C PRO A 380 14.57 23.01 10.01
N LEU A 381 14.97 23.38 8.79
CA LEU A 381 15.13 22.43 7.68
C LEU A 381 16.54 21.85 7.60
N ARG A 382 17.54 22.58 8.10
CA ARG A 382 18.95 22.19 8.07
C ARG A 382 19.29 21.30 9.27
N PRO A 383 20.39 20.54 9.21
CA PRO A 383 20.89 19.82 10.37
C PRO A 383 21.12 20.74 11.57
N VAL A 384 20.96 20.19 12.78
CA VAL A 384 21.29 20.86 14.05
C VAL A 384 22.22 19.94 14.81
N ASP A 385 23.52 20.11 14.60
CA ASP A 385 24.56 19.20 15.08
C ASP A 385 24.55 19.04 16.61
N SER A 386 24.26 20.12 17.35
CA SER A 386 24.17 20.09 18.82
C SER A 386 23.05 19.19 19.36
N LEU A 387 22.07 18.83 18.52
CA LEU A 387 20.95 17.95 18.85
C LEU A 387 21.03 16.62 18.10
N GLY A 388 22.11 16.36 17.34
CA GLY A 388 22.21 15.20 16.45
C GLY A 388 21.13 15.17 15.35
N TYR A 389 20.49 16.30 15.06
CA TYR A 389 19.37 16.34 14.12
C TYR A 389 19.87 16.40 12.68
N PRO A 390 19.50 15.44 11.81
CA PRO A 390 20.08 15.31 10.47
C PRO A 390 19.44 16.21 9.39
N GLY A 391 18.47 17.06 9.74
CA GLY A 391 17.75 17.96 8.81
C GLY A 391 16.37 17.47 8.36
N ARG A 392 15.69 18.23 7.50
CA ARG A 392 14.37 17.89 6.90
C ARG A 392 14.47 17.81 5.40
N THR A 393 13.61 16.98 4.82
CA THR A 393 13.44 16.77 3.37
C THR A 393 14.69 16.21 2.70
N TYR A 394 14.57 15.67 1.49
CA TYR A 394 15.73 15.21 0.71
C TYR A 394 16.79 16.29 0.46
N LYS A 395 16.42 17.58 0.60
CA LYS A 395 17.28 18.72 0.30
C LYS A 395 18.38 18.91 1.34
N PHE A 396 18.11 18.60 2.61
CA PHE A 396 19.03 18.84 3.72
C PHE A 396 19.24 17.62 4.61
N PHE A 397 18.40 16.59 4.51
CA PHE A 397 18.48 15.40 5.33
C PHE A 397 19.69 14.54 4.95
N ASN A 398 20.59 14.32 5.92
CA ASN A 398 21.78 13.46 5.78
C ASN A 398 21.71 12.17 6.62
N GLY A 399 20.50 11.74 7.00
CA GLY A 399 20.28 10.52 7.76
C GLY A 399 19.93 9.31 6.90
N SER A 400 19.66 8.18 7.54
CA SER A 400 19.15 6.96 6.92
C SER A 400 17.68 7.12 6.49
N THR A 401 17.31 6.46 5.39
CA THR A 401 15.94 6.47 4.86
C THR A 401 15.44 5.05 4.64
N VAL A 402 14.15 4.84 4.86
CA VAL A 402 13.46 3.62 4.40
C VAL A 402 13.45 3.63 2.87
N TYR A 403 12.98 4.74 2.28
CA TYR A 403 13.10 5.02 0.85
C TYR A 403 13.38 6.51 0.63
N PRO A 404 14.36 6.86 -0.22
CA PRO A 404 14.68 8.25 -0.50
C PRO A 404 13.61 8.92 -1.38
N PHE A 405 13.61 10.25 -1.40
CA PHE A 405 12.81 11.01 -2.35
C PHE A 405 13.13 10.61 -3.79
N ALA A 406 12.11 10.62 -4.64
CA ALA A 406 12.14 10.15 -6.02
C ALA A 406 12.54 8.67 -6.19
N TYR A 407 12.55 7.86 -5.13
CA TYR A 407 12.70 6.42 -5.28
C TYR A 407 11.49 5.80 -5.97
N GLY A 408 11.70 4.81 -6.81
CA GLY A 408 10.63 3.99 -7.37
C GLY A 408 11.18 2.97 -8.34
N LEU A 409 10.55 1.79 -8.37
CA LEU A 409 10.93 0.70 -9.26
C LEU A 409 10.04 0.67 -10.51
N SER A 410 10.43 -0.18 -11.44
CA SER A 410 9.69 -0.52 -12.65
C SER A 410 9.79 -2.03 -12.87
N TYR A 411 8.88 -2.61 -13.65
CA TYR A 411 9.00 -3.99 -14.15
C TYR A 411 10.03 -4.14 -15.26
N THR A 412 10.77 -3.08 -15.58
CA THR A 412 11.95 -3.13 -16.44
C THR A 412 13.09 -2.33 -15.81
N GLN A 413 14.27 -2.38 -16.41
CA GLN A 413 15.45 -1.65 -15.96
C GLN A 413 15.89 -0.64 -17.02
N PHE A 414 16.39 0.51 -16.56
CA PHE A 414 16.85 1.59 -17.43
C PHE A 414 18.29 1.96 -17.13
N ASN A 415 19.11 2.01 -18.17
CA ASN A 415 20.47 2.52 -18.11
C ASN A 415 20.53 3.93 -18.68
N TYR A 416 21.38 4.76 -18.07
CA TYR A 416 21.59 6.14 -18.45
C TYR A 416 22.97 6.30 -19.08
N THR A 417 23.05 7.07 -20.17
CA THR A 417 24.34 7.41 -20.79
C THR A 417 24.34 8.90 -21.14
N LEU A 418 25.24 9.65 -20.51
CA LEU A 418 25.43 11.07 -20.83
C LEU A 418 26.03 11.19 -22.25
N LYS A 419 25.31 11.86 -23.16
CA LYS A 419 25.75 12.03 -24.55
C LYS A 419 26.46 13.35 -24.78
N SER A 420 25.97 14.41 -24.16
CA SER A 420 26.58 15.73 -24.20
C SER A 420 26.27 16.51 -22.93
N ALA A 421 27.18 17.37 -22.51
CA ALA A 421 26.98 18.27 -21.38
C ALA A 421 27.87 19.51 -21.50
N VAL A 422 27.28 20.68 -21.28
CA VAL A 422 28.04 21.91 -21.02
C VAL A 422 28.63 21.82 -19.61
N ARG A 423 29.95 21.92 -19.51
CA ARG A 423 30.71 21.72 -18.24
C ARG A 423 31.23 23.02 -17.62
N SER A 424 31.02 24.15 -18.28
CA SER A 424 31.39 25.45 -17.73
C SER A 424 30.53 26.56 -18.29
N THR A 425 30.40 27.63 -17.51
CA THR A 425 29.78 28.88 -17.92
C THR A 425 30.65 30.04 -17.43
N HIS A 426 30.93 30.98 -18.33
CA HIS A 426 31.68 32.19 -18.02
C HIS A 426 30.71 33.36 -18.07
N ILE A 427 30.57 34.05 -16.94
CA ILE A 427 29.64 35.17 -16.78
C ILE A 427 30.47 36.44 -16.62
N LYS A 428 30.35 37.33 -17.59
CA LYS A 428 31.01 38.64 -17.54
C LYS A 428 30.15 39.61 -16.72
N LEU A 429 30.70 40.08 -15.62
CA LEU A 429 30.03 41.03 -14.74
C LEU A 429 30.07 42.42 -15.36
N ASN A 430 28.96 43.15 -15.25
CA ASN A 430 28.91 44.56 -15.61
C ASN A 430 29.24 45.45 -14.39
N LYS A 431 29.31 46.77 -14.61
CA LYS A 431 29.68 47.74 -13.57
C LYS A 431 28.76 47.81 -12.34
N PHE A 432 27.57 47.21 -12.41
CA PHE A 432 26.59 47.15 -11.33
C PHE A 432 26.54 45.78 -10.65
N GLN A 433 27.30 44.80 -11.15
CA GLN A 433 27.37 43.45 -10.62
C GLN A 433 28.67 43.27 -9.85
N HIS A 434 28.56 42.89 -8.59
CA HIS A 434 29.70 42.81 -7.69
C HIS A 434 29.83 41.43 -7.07
N CYS A 435 31.07 41.04 -6.78
CA CYS A 435 31.35 39.83 -6.01
C CYS A 435 30.75 39.97 -4.60
N TYR A 436 30.13 38.89 -4.15
CA TYR A 436 29.44 38.79 -2.88
C TYR A 436 30.07 37.67 -2.04
N GLY A 437 30.41 37.97 -0.80
CA GLY A 437 30.99 37.00 0.14
C GLY A 437 29.93 36.06 0.68
N ILE A 438 30.20 34.75 0.67
CA ILE A 438 29.35 33.72 1.29
C ILE A 438 30.18 32.86 2.23
N LYS A 439 29.52 32.23 3.20
CA LYS A 439 30.18 31.42 4.22
C LYS A 439 30.62 30.06 3.67
N TYR A 440 31.85 29.70 3.99
CA TYR A 440 32.43 28.37 3.76
C TYR A 440 32.78 27.74 5.11
N ARG A 441 32.80 26.41 5.16
CA ARG A 441 33.27 25.63 6.31
C ARG A 441 34.77 25.89 6.54
N ALA A 442 35.21 25.70 7.78
CA ALA A 442 36.62 25.81 8.13
C ALA A 442 37.49 24.99 7.16
N GLU A 443 38.66 25.52 6.81
CA GLU A 443 39.65 24.87 5.91
C GLU A 443 39.24 24.74 4.43
N SER A 444 38.07 25.24 4.04
CA SER A 444 37.64 25.24 2.63
C SER A 444 38.34 26.33 1.82
N HIS A 445 38.66 26.05 0.56
CA HIS A 445 39.15 27.05 -0.39
C HIS A 445 38.05 28.06 -0.76
N ILE A 446 38.34 29.35 -0.61
CA ILE A 446 37.42 30.44 -0.95
C ILE A 446 37.87 31.06 -2.29
N PRO A 447 37.03 31.02 -3.34
CA PRO A 447 37.34 31.65 -4.62
C PRO A 447 37.45 33.18 -4.50
N PRO A 448 38.25 33.87 -5.35
CA PRO A 448 38.38 35.33 -5.32
C PRO A 448 37.06 36.09 -5.44
N CYS A 449 36.13 35.54 -6.23
CA CYS A 449 34.75 36.03 -6.34
C CYS A 449 33.81 34.90 -5.91
N PRO A 450 33.46 34.77 -4.60
CA PRO A 450 32.76 33.59 -4.09
C PRO A 450 31.36 33.39 -4.70
N ALA A 451 30.63 34.47 -4.93
CA ALA A 451 29.31 34.46 -5.54
C ALA A 451 28.95 35.83 -6.12
N VAL A 452 27.80 35.91 -6.82
CA VAL A 452 27.16 37.15 -7.24
C VAL A 452 25.67 37.09 -6.86
N ARG A 453 25.07 38.23 -6.48
CA ARG A 453 23.64 38.32 -6.18
C ARG A 453 22.83 38.18 -7.46
N ILE A 454 21.85 37.28 -7.44
CA ILE A 454 21.02 36.98 -8.62
C ILE A 454 20.13 38.16 -9.01
N ASP A 455 19.69 38.96 -8.04
CA ASP A 455 18.84 40.15 -8.30
C ASP A 455 19.56 41.20 -9.17
N ASP A 456 20.89 41.19 -9.18
CA ASP A 456 21.72 42.11 -9.96
C ASP A 456 22.05 41.52 -11.36
N MET A 457 21.63 40.29 -11.64
CA MET A 457 21.99 39.53 -12.84
C MET A 457 20.86 39.45 -13.88
N ASP A 458 21.23 39.52 -15.15
CA ASP A 458 20.30 39.29 -16.28
C ASP A 458 19.86 37.82 -16.41
N CYS A 459 20.65 36.89 -15.84
CA CYS A 459 20.38 35.45 -15.78
C CYS A 459 20.01 34.83 -17.14
N LYS A 460 20.79 35.11 -18.19
CA LYS A 460 20.53 34.64 -19.56
C LYS A 460 21.19 33.30 -19.86
N GLU A 461 22.20 32.93 -19.09
CA GLU A 461 23.04 31.76 -19.30
C GLU A 461 22.28 30.47 -19.06
N LYS A 462 22.57 29.47 -19.90
CA LYS A 462 21.92 28.16 -19.88
C LYS A 462 22.95 27.05 -19.94
N ILE A 463 22.71 26.00 -19.16
CA ILE A 463 23.44 24.74 -19.22
C ILE A 463 22.57 23.74 -19.96
N ASN A 464 23.11 23.19 -21.04
CA ASN A 464 22.43 22.20 -21.85
C ASN A 464 23.15 20.86 -21.72
N PHE A 465 22.38 19.78 -21.61
CA PHE A 465 22.91 18.44 -21.67
C PHE A 465 21.87 17.46 -22.23
N GLU A 466 22.34 16.34 -22.76
CA GLU A 466 21.52 15.27 -23.29
C GLU A 466 21.92 13.96 -22.63
N VAL A 467 20.93 13.24 -22.12
CA VAL A 467 21.08 11.90 -21.57
C VAL A 467 20.26 10.91 -22.40
N GLU A 468 20.87 9.80 -22.77
CA GLU A 468 20.16 8.67 -23.36
C GLU A 468 19.69 7.75 -22.25
N VAL A 469 18.39 7.44 -22.26
CA VAL A 469 17.76 6.44 -21.40
C VAL A 469 17.50 5.21 -22.26
N LYS A 470 18.17 4.09 -21.94
CA LYS A 470 18.00 2.82 -22.63
C LYS A 470 17.24 1.85 -21.73
N ASN A 471 16.15 1.30 -22.24
CA ASN A 471 15.44 0.20 -21.58
C ASN A 471 16.20 -1.10 -21.88
N VAL A 472 16.75 -1.73 -20.84
CA VAL A 472 17.56 -2.94 -20.97
C VAL A 472 16.82 -4.21 -20.54
N GLY A 473 15.56 -4.08 -20.09
CA GLY A 473 14.70 -5.23 -19.80
C GLY A 473 13.81 -5.62 -20.97
N ASP A 474 12.91 -6.56 -20.69
CA ASP A 474 12.02 -7.25 -21.63
C ASP A 474 10.61 -6.63 -21.69
N ARG A 475 10.36 -5.58 -20.92
CA ARG A 475 9.05 -4.90 -20.86
C ARG A 475 9.17 -3.42 -21.21
N ASP A 476 8.20 -2.94 -21.97
CA ASP A 476 7.98 -1.50 -22.17
C ASP A 476 7.78 -0.81 -20.82
N GLY A 477 8.27 0.42 -20.70
CA GLY A 477 8.14 1.16 -19.45
C GLY A 477 8.28 2.66 -19.59
N SER A 478 7.75 3.38 -18.61
CA SER A 478 7.97 4.80 -18.45
C SER A 478 8.98 5.06 -17.34
N GLU A 479 10.00 5.85 -17.64
CA GLU A 479 11.02 6.30 -16.69
C GLU A 479 10.81 7.78 -16.36
N VAL A 480 11.10 8.19 -15.12
CA VAL A 480 11.09 9.61 -14.71
C VAL A 480 12.52 10.03 -14.43
N VAL A 481 13.12 10.71 -15.40
CA VAL A 481 14.48 11.24 -15.29
C VAL A 481 14.45 12.47 -14.40
N VAL A 482 14.91 12.35 -13.15
CA VAL A 482 15.03 13.47 -12.21
C VAL A 482 16.45 14.00 -12.24
N VAL A 483 16.59 15.33 -12.32
CA VAL A 483 17.86 16.04 -12.36
C VAL A 483 18.01 16.89 -11.12
N TYR A 484 19.13 16.74 -10.43
CA TYR A 484 19.51 17.51 -9.26
C TYR A 484 20.72 18.39 -9.54
N SER A 485 20.82 19.53 -8.86
CA SER A 485 22.07 20.26 -8.69
C SER A 485 22.60 20.10 -7.27
N LYS A 486 23.91 19.96 -7.15
CA LYS A 486 24.69 20.04 -5.91
C LYS A 486 25.55 21.31 -5.98
N PRO A 487 25.54 22.17 -4.95
CA PRO A 487 26.35 23.38 -4.93
C PRO A 487 27.84 23.03 -4.75
N PRO A 488 28.76 24.01 -4.89
CA PRO A 488 30.18 23.79 -4.65
C PRO A 488 30.48 23.24 -3.27
N GLU A 489 31.48 22.37 -3.21
CA GLU A 489 31.97 21.81 -1.94
C GLU A 489 32.48 22.91 -1.00
N GLY A 490 32.44 22.62 0.30
CA GLY A 490 32.89 23.56 1.33
C GLY A 490 31.89 24.65 1.70
N LEU A 491 30.83 24.91 0.92
CA LEU A 491 29.81 25.88 1.30
C LEU A 491 29.11 25.49 2.61
N ASP A 492 29.06 26.44 3.53
CA ASP A 492 28.45 26.26 4.85
C ASP A 492 26.93 26.35 4.77
N ALA A 493 26.23 25.50 5.55
CA ALA A 493 24.78 25.45 5.64
C ALA A 493 24.04 25.39 4.27
N SER A 494 24.69 24.90 3.21
CA SER A 494 24.06 24.73 1.90
C SER A 494 23.20 23.46 1.87
N HIS A 495 22.41 23.30 0.81
CA HIS A 495 21.65 22.07 0.61
C HIS A 495 22.54 20.97 0.02
N ILE A 496 22.22 19.71 0.31
CA ILE A 496 22.97 18.55 -0.20
C ILE A 496 22.75 18.42 -1.71
N LYS A 497 21.48 18.47 -2.13
CA LYS A 497 21.05 18.47 -3.54
C LYS A 497 19.66 19.10 -3.68
N GLN A 498 19.33 19.63 -4.85
CA GLN A 498 17.98 20.14 -5.14
C GLN A 498 17.52 19.74 -6.54
N VAL A 499 16.25 19.39 -6.71
CA VAL A 499 15.69 19.11 -8.05
C VAL A 499 15.69 20.39 -8.87
N VAL A 500 16.25 20.32 -10.07
CA VAL A 500 16.32 21.44 -11.03
C VAL A 500 15.61 21.12 -12.35
N GLY A 501 15.16 19.88 -12.53
CA GLY A 501 14.35 19.46 -13.66
C GLY A 501 13.94 18.00 -13.53
N PHE A 502 12.87 17.63 -14.23
CA PHE A 502 12.49 16.23 -14.40
C PHE A 502 11.72 16.04 -15.71
N GLN A 503 11.79 14.85 -16.28
CA GLN A 503 11.00 14.49 -17.47
C GLN A 503 10.59 13.02 -17.43
N ARG A 504 9.31 12.76 -17.72
CA ARG A 504 8.80 11.40 -17.93
C ARG A 504 8.99 10.98 -19.38
N VAL A 505 9.57 9.81 -19.61
CA VAL A 505 9.83 9.27 -20.95
C VAL A 505 9.38 7.83 -21.05
N PHE A 506 8.68 7.50 -22.12
CA PHE A 506 8.35 6.11 -22.46
C PHE A 506 9.45 5.53 -23.36
N VAL A 507 9.94 4.34 -23.01
CA VAL A 507 10.99 3.64 -23.75
C VAL A 507 10.56 2.18 -23.94
N PRO A 508 10.30 1.74 -25.18
CA PRO A 508 10.00 0.34 -25.46
C PRO A 508 11.13 -0.60 -25.01
N ALA A 509 10.81 -1.87 -24.76
CA ALA A 509 11.77 -2.91 -24.42
C ALA A 509 12.94 -2.94 -25.44
N GLY A 510 14.19 -2.96 -24.94
CA GLY A 510 15.40 -2.88 -25.76
C GLY A 510 15.67 -1.53 -26.44
N GLY A 511 14.70 -0.60 -26.43
CA GLY A 511 14.79 0.70 -27.07
C GLY A 511 15.59 1.74 -26.27
N SER A 512 15.81 2.90 -26.88
CA SER A 512 16.41 4.06 -26.20
C SER A 512 15.70 5.37 -26.56
N LYS A 513 15.79 6.34 -25.65
CA LYS A 513 15.27 7.70 -25.85
C LYS A 513 16.29 8.71 -25.37
N LYS A 514 16.58 9.71 -26.20
CA LYS A 514 17.38 10.88 -25.81
C LYS A 514 16.51 11.92 -25.14
N VAL A 515 16.97 12.43 -24.02
CA VAL A 515 16.28 13.41 -23.18
C VAL A 515 17.19 14.63 -23.04
N LYS A 516 16.71 15.77 -23.52
CA LYS A 516 17.46 17.03 -23.52
C LYS A 516 16.97 17.94 -22.41
N PHE A 517 17.90 18.39 -21.58
CA PHE A 517 17.63 19.38 -20.54
C PHE A 517 18.30 20.71 -20.88
N VAL A 518 17.58 21.79 -20.61
CA VAL A 518 18.02 23.19 -20.78
C VAL A 518 17.75 23.89 -19.45
N LEU A 519 18.79 24.07 -18.65
CA LEU A 519 18.70 24.63 -17.31
C LEU A 519 19.18 26.07 -17.32
N ASN A 520 18.43 26.98 -16.71
CA ASN A 520 18.89 28.35 -16.49
C ASN A 520 19.90 28.36 -15.33
N VAL A 521 21.09 28.94 -15.56
CA VAL A 521 22.20 28.89 -14.59
C VAL A 521 21.80 29.48 -13.24
N CYS A 522 21.25 30.69 -13.22
CA CYS A 522 20.83 31.32 -11.96
C CYS A 522 19.77 30.49 -11.25
N ASN A 523 18.70 30.07 -11.93
CA ASN A 523 17.60 29.39 -11.27
C ASN A 523 17.98 27.99 -10.76
N SER A 524 18.82 27.27 -11.51
CA SER A 524 19.17 25.88 -11.20
C SER A 524 20.37 25.76 -10.26
N LEU A 525 21.31 26.71 -10.26
CA LEU A 525 22.53 26.66 -9.45
C LEU A 525 22.52 27.64 -8.26
N ARG A 526 21.42 28.37 -8.02
CA ARG A 526 21.32 29.28 -6.88
C ARG A 526 21.41 28.59 -5.53
N VAL A 527 21.96 29.35 -4.59
CA VAL A 527 21.88 29.11 -3.15
C VAL A 527 21.25 30.34 -2.50
N VAL A 528 20.60 30.15 -1.35
CA VAL A 528 20.13 31.25 -0.51
C VAL A 528 21.06 31.33 0.69
N ASP A 529 21.69 32.49 0.89
CA ASP A 529 22.64 32.70 1.98
C ASP A 529 21.95 32.97 3.32
N TYR A 530 22.72 33.22 4.37
CA TYR A 530 22.20 33.46 5.72
C TYR A 530 21.47 34.82 5.86
N ASN A 531 21.71 35.77 4.95
CA ASN A 531 21.00 37.05 4.87
C ASN A 531 19.74 36.98 3.99
N ALA A 532 19.35 35.77 3.57
CA ALA A 532 18.22 35.50 2.68
C ALA A 532 18.37 36.06 1.25
N TYR A 533 19.59 36.37 0.80
CA TYR A 533 19.84 36.72 -0.59
C TYR A 533 19.96 35.48 -1.47
N SER A 534 19.35 35.53 -2.65
CA SER A 534 19.61 34.54 -3.71
C SER A 534 20.92 34.88 -4.40
N VAL A 535 21.85 33.96 -4.35
CA VAL A 535 23.21 34.12 -4.89
C VAL A 535 23.56 32.97 -5.82
N LEU A 536 24.41 33.24 -6.79
CA LEU A 536 25.01 32.24 -7.67
C LEU A 536 26.47 32.04 -7.23
N PRO A 537 26.81 30.92 -6.56
CA PRO A 537 28.19 30.61 -6.21
C PRO A 537 29.06 30.38 -7.45
N SER A 538 30.30 30.86 -7.40
CA SER A 538 31.33 30.45 -8.37
C SER A 538 31.89 29.07 -8.00
N GLY A 539 32.66 28.47 -8.92
CA GLY A 539 33.31 27.18 -8.70
C GLY A 539 32.53 26.00 -9.27
N GLY A 540 32.89 24.79 -8.83
CA GLY A 540 32.38 23.53 -9.38
C GLY A 540 31.06 23.11 -8.75
N HIS A 541 29.96 23.28 -9.47
CA HIS A 541 28.67 22.65 -9.17
C HIS A 541 28.64 21.24 -9.74
N THR A 542 27.76 20.37 -9.25
CA THR A 542 27.55 19.04 -9.84
C THR A 542 26.10 18.86 -10.27
N ILE A 543 25.87 18.47 -11.53
CA ILE A 543 24.58 18.01 -12.00
C ILE A 543 24.51 16.50 -11.82
N VAL A 544 23.47 16.01 -11.15
CA VAL A 544 23.22 14.60 -10.88
C VAL A 544 21.94 14.18 -11.58
N ILE A 545 21.95 13.04 -12.26
CA ILE A 545 20.81 12.50 -13.01
C ILE A 545 20.45 11.13 -12.44
N GLY A 546 19.17 10.94 -12.13
CA GLY A 546 18.60 9.66 -11.71
C GLY A 546 19.18 9.15 -10.39
N ASP A 547 18.90 9.84 -9.28
CA ASP A 547 19.38 9.50 -7.91
C ASP A 547 20.81 8.94 -7.85
N ASP A 548 21.76 9.71 -8.40
CA ASP A 548 23.19 9.39 -8.46
C ASP A 548 23.60 8.24 -9.44
N ILE A 549 22.75 7.84 -10.40
CA ILE A 549 23.12 6.93 -11.50
C ILE A 549 24.23 7.52 -12.39
N THR A 550 24.13 8.81 -12.75
CA THR A 550 25.19 9.51 -13.50
C THR A 550 25.27 10.97 -13.10
N SER A 551 26.46 11.58 -13.20
CA SER A 551 26.67 12.98 -12.83
C SER A 551 27.80 13.61 -13.64
N PHE A 552 27.83 14.94 -13.67
CA PHE A 552 28.93 15.70 -14.25
C PHE A 552 29.11 17.07 -13.58
N PRO A 553 30.34 17.58 -13.47
CA PRO A 553 30.60 18.91 -12.94
C PRO A 553 30.24 20.01 -13.95
N VAL A 554 29.83 21.15 -13.42
CA VAL A 554 29.64 22.41 -14.13
C VAL A 554 30.34 23.54 -13.37
N HIS A 555 31.35 24.14 -13.99
CA HIS A 555 32.10 25.25 -13.40
C HIS A 555 31.48 26.61 -13.75
N VAL A 556 31.19 27.42 -12.74
CA VAL A 556 30.73 28.81 -12.89
C VAL A 556 31.90 29.75 -12.61
N ASN A 557 32.30 30.51 -13.62
CA ASN A 557 33.39 31.49 -13.51
C ASN A 557 32.86 32.90 -13.75
N PHE A 558 33.34 33.85 -12.94
CA PHE A 558 33.05 35.26 -13.10
C PHE A 558 34.29 35.99 -13.63
N SER A 559 34.09 36.94 -14.54
CA SER A 559 35.11 37.89 -14.99
C SER A 559 34.57 39.31 -14.89
N GLY A 560 35.38 40.23 -14.36
CA GLY A 560 35.06 41.66 -14.28
C GLY A 560 35.19 42.40 -15.61
#